data_AF-A0AAU9VEA7-F1
#
_entry.id   AF-A0AAU9VEA7-F1
#
_cell.length_a   1.000
_cell.length_b   1.000
_cell.length_c   1.000
_cell.angle_alpha   90.00
_cell.angle_beta   90.00
_cell.angle_gamma   90.00
#
_symmetry.space_group_name_H-M   'P 1'
#
loop_
_entity.id
_entity.type
_entity.pdbx_description
1 polymer ?
#
loop_
_entity_poly.entity_id
_entity_poly.type
_entity_poly.pdbx_seq_one_letter_code
_entity_poly.pdbx_strand_id
1 'polypeptide(L)'
;MIRSTLKLSELKKSRKNFNIKNCKILSNEEEIKQFKSKLCQHIVKIETSKETDIIQESYDKILNALNLSLQQTHSTNYDPKPKKISERSIALIKRRQIIQRTKFKTRSMKNELKALYKLISKHIRQDYIEYRKNILQRHLETTGSIKKARKELQTHSTWIDGLDNLGKTALNRNEILNMQPNFTRTCMTGQDYQT
;
A
#
# COMPACT_ATOMS: atom_id res chain seq x y z
N MET A 1 43.47 -15.95 51.91
CA MET A 1 42.59 -14.78 51.64
C MET A 1 42.35 -14.74 50.13
N ILE A 2 41.19 -15.23 49.65
CA ILE A 2 40.91 -15.37 48.21
C ILE A 2 40.42 -14.02 47.68
N ARG A 3 41.17 -13.39 46.78
CA ARG A 3 40.74 -12.16 46.09
C ARG A 3 40.00 -12.55 44.81
N SER A 4 38.68 -12.38 44.78
CA SER A 4 37.91 -12.46 43.54
C SER A 4 37.96 -11.12 42.80
N THR A 5 38.18 -11.17 41.48
CA THR A 5 38.10 -10.00 40.60
C THR A 5 36.73 -9.97 39.95
N LEU A 6 35.88 -9.04 40.38
CA LEU A 6 34.58 -8.79 39.75
C LEU A 6 34.80 -8.02 38.44
N LYS A 7 34.75 -8.72 37.30
CA LYS A 7 34.65 -8.07 36.00
C LYS A 7 33.21 -7.65 35.77
N LEU A 8 32.93 -6.37 35.96
CA LEU A 8 31.70 -5.74 35.48
C LEU A 8 31.72 -5.78 33.95
N SER A 9 31.00 -6.73 33.35
CA SER A 9 30.72 -6.71 31.93
C SER A 9 29.77 -5.55 31.65
N GLU A 10 30.28 -4.46 31.09
CA GLU A 10 29.41 -3.41 30.58
C GLU A 10 28.50 -4.02 29.51
N LEU A 11 27.20 -4.10 29.81
CA LEU A 11 26.21 -4.56 28.84
C LEU A 11 26.22 -3.58 27.67
N LYS A 12 26.85 -4.00 26.56
CA LYS A 12 26.93 -3.22 25.33
C LYS A 12 25.51 -2.95 24.84
N LYS A 13 25.06 -1.69 24.92
CA LYS A 13 23.71 -1.28 24.49
C LYS A 13 23.53 -1.65 23.02
N SER A 14 22.68 -2.65 22.76
CA SER A 14 22.40 -3.12 21.41
C SER A 14 21.48 -2.14 20.68
N ARG A 15 21.93 -1.63 19.52
CA ARG A 15 21.10 -0.78 18.64
C ARG A 15 19.89 -1.52 18.06
N LYS A 16 19.83 -2.87 18.13
CA LYS A 16 18.68 -3.66 17.62
C LYS A 16 17.36 -3.31 18.32
N ASN A 17 17.41 -2.85 19.56
CA ASN A 17 16.21 -2.55 20.35
C ASN A 17 15.92 -1.04 20.44
N PHE A 18 16.66 -0.19 19.74
CA PHE A 18 16.31 1.22 19.59
C PHE A 18 15.12 1.31 18.63
N ASN A 19 13.92 1.20 19.20
CA ASN A 19 12.70 1.53 18.50
C ASN A 19 12.68 3.06 18.38
N ILE A 20 13.21 3.57 17.28
CA ILE A 20 13.04 4.97 16.91
C ILE A 20 11.52 5.13 16.75
N LYS A 21 10.86 5.68 17.78
CA LYS A 21 9.50 6.18 17.61
C LYS A 21 9.59 7.13 16.43
N ASN A 22 8.96 6.76 15.32
CA ASN A 22 8.90 7.60 14.13
C ASN A 22 8.13 8.87 14.52
N CYS A 23 8.86 9.86 15.04
CA CYS A 23 8.33 11.20 15.18
C CYS A 23 8.06 11.69 13.76
N LYS A 24 6.81 12.02 13.49
CA LYS A 24 6.40 12.58 12.21
C LYS A 24 7.00 13.99 12.11
N ILE A 25 8.23 14.06 11.62
CA ILE A 25 8.98 15.30 11.46
C ILE A 25 8.54 15.90 10.13
N LEU A 26 8.09 17.15 10.16
CA LEU A 26 7.85 17.97 8.98
C LEU A 26 9.21 18.30 8.38
N SER A 27 9.55 17.69 7.24
CA SER A 27 10.91 17.81 6.67
C SER A 27 10.94 18.69 5.43
N ASN A 28 9.80 18.91 4.78
CA ASN A 28 9.69 19.74 3.57
C ASN A 28 9.16 21.15 3.89
N GLU A 29 9.65 22.17 3.20
CA GLU A 29 9.24 23.56 3.39
C GLU A 29 7.76 23.78 3.07
N GLU A 30 7.25 23.06 2.07
CA GLU A 30 5.83 23.08 1.71
C GLU A 30 4.94 22.44 2.79
N GLU A 31 5.42 21.35 3.41
CA GLU A 31 4.72 20.70 4.53
C GLU A 31 4.64 21.64 5.73
N ILE A 32 5.70 22.40 6.00
CA ILE A 32 5.74 23.40 7.08
C ILE A 32 4.75 24.55 6.79
N LYS A 33 4.68 25.04 5.55
CA LYS A 33 3.72 26.09 5.15
C LYS A 33 2.27 25.59 5.28
N GLN A 34 1.99 24.38 4.81
CA GLN A 34 0.66 23.78 4.96
C GLN A 34 0.28 23.53 6.42
N PHE A 35 1.24 23.08 7.24
CA PHE A 35 1.04 22.89 8.68
C PHE A 35 0.64 24.19 9.37
N LYS A 36 1.42 25.27 9.14
CA LYS A 36 1.13 26.58 9.71
C LYS A 36 -0.27 27.07 9.32
N SER A 37 -0.63 26.95 8.05
CA SER A 37 -1.97 27.35 7.56
C SER A 37 -3.10 26.58 8.26
N LYS A 38 -2.99 25.24 8.33
CA LYS A 38 -3.99 24.38 8.99
C LYS A 38 -4.07 24.64 10.50
N LEU A 39 -2.93 24.87 11.15
CA LEU A 39 -2.86 25.19 12.57
C LEU A 39 -3.54 26.53 12.86
N CYS A 40 -3.26 27.57 12.08
CA CYS A 40 -3.94 28.87 12.22
C CYS A 40 -5.46 28.72 12.09
N GLN A 41 -5.95 27.92 11.13
CA GLN A 41 -7.39 27.67 10.98
C GLN A 41 -8.00 26.95 12.19
N HIS A 42 -7.28 26.01 12.81
CA HIS A 42 -7.76 25.32 14.00
C HIS A 42 -7.70 26.21 15.26
N ILE A 43 -6.68 27.06 15.40
CA ILE A 43 -6.58 28.01 16.52
C ILE A 43 -7.71 29.03 16.48
N VAL A 44 -8.00 29.61 15.30
CA VAL A 44 -9.14 30.55 15.14
C VAL A 44 -10.46 29.90 15.54
N LYS A 45 -10.66 28.61 15.23
CA LYS A 45 -11.86 27.86 15.67
C LYS A 45 -11.93 27.68 17.18
N ILE A 46 -10.78 27.52 17.85
CA ILE A 46 -10.71 27.41 19.31
C ILE A 46 -11.01 28.77 19.96
N GLU A 47 -10.45 29.86 19.46
CA GLU A 47 -10.71 31.22 19.97
C GLU A 47 -12.18 31.63 19.85
N THR A 48 -12.89 31.11 18.84
CA THR A 48 -14.34 31.34 18.72
C THR A 48 -15.21 30.47 19.66
N SER A 49 -14.61 29.53 20.40
CA SER A 49 -15.32 28.72 21.40
C SER A 49 -15.30 29.39 22.78
N LYS A 50 -16.44 29.32 23.49
CA LYS A 50 -16.81 30.21 24.62
C LYS A 50 -15.81 30.21 25.78
N GLU A 51 -15.70 31.37 26.46
CA GLU A 51 -14.83 31.67 27.62
C GLU A 51 -15.09 30.85 28.92
N THR A 52 -15.94 29.82 28.88
CA THR A 52 -16.36 29.06 30.09
C THR A 52 -15.62 27.74 30.30
N ASP A 53 -14.62 27.44 29.47
CA ASP A 53 -13.92 26.16 29.54
C ASP A 53 -12.93 26.09 30.71
N ILE A 54 -12.85 24.92 31.31
CA ILE A 54 -11.82 24.62 32.32
C ILE A 54 -10.45 24.64 31.63
N ILE A 55 -9.41 25.15 32.31
CA ILE A 55 -8.04 25.29 31.76
C ILE A 55 -7.52 23.98 31.13
N GLN A 56 -7.92 22.83 31.69
CA GLN A 56 -7.55 21.53 31.15
C GLN A 56 -8.18 21.27 29.76
N GLU A 57 -9.43 21.66 29.56
CA GLU A 57 -10.14 21.47 28.30
C GLU A 57 -9.58 22.37 27.20
N SER A 58 -9.16 23.59 27.55
CA SER A 58 -8.48 24.48 26.59
C SER A 58 -7.10 23.93 26.20
N TYR A 59 -6.35 23.38 27.16
CA TYR A 59 -5.09 22.69 26.87
C TYR A 59 -5.29 21.49 25.94
N ASP A 60 -6.29 20.64 26.23
CA ASP A 60 -6.60 19.47 25.41
C ASP A 60 -7.08 19.87 24.01
N LYS A 61 -7.84 20.97 23.85
CA LYS A 61 -8.23 21.52 22.55
C LYS A 61 -7.02 21.95 21.72
N ILE A 62 -6.05 22.64 22.33
CA ILE A 62 -4.81 23.04 21.66
C ILE A 62 -3.99 21.81 21.24
N LEU A 63 -3.85 20.84 22.14
CA LEU A 63 -3.10 19.61 21.89
C LEU A 63 -3.74 18.78 20.76
N ASN A 64 -5.08 18.73 20.73
CA ASN A 64 -5.83 18.10 19.65
C ASN A 64 -5.68 18.86 18.33
N ALA A 65 -5.72 20.19 18.32
CA ALA A 65 -5.48 20.99 17.12
C ALA A 65 -4.08 20.79 16.55
N LEU A 66 -3.05 20.68 17.40
CA LEU A 66 -1.68 20.36 16.99
C LEU A 66 -1.60 18.98 16.33
N ASN A 67 -2.18 17.96 16.99
CA ASN A 67 -2.19 16.60 16.46
C ASN A 67 -2.97 16.46 15.15
N LEU A 68 -4.14 17.10 15.04
CA LEU A 68 -4.95 17.10 13.83
C LEU A 68 -4.26 17.80 12.67
N SER A 69 -3.65 18.96 12.94
CA SER A 69 -2.90 19.72 11.93
C SER A 69 -1.71 18.90 11.41
N LEU A 70 -0.98 18.22 12.30
CA LEU A 70 0.11 17.30 11.92
C LEU A 70 -0.41 16.09 11.11
N GLN A 71 -1.53 15.50 11.50
CA GLN A 71 -2.08 14.37 10.75
C GLN A 71 -2.50 14.80 9.33
N GLN A 72 -3.18 15.93 9.20
CA GLN A 72 -3.69 16.43 7.93
C GLN A 72 -2.59 16.84 6.96
N THR A 73 -1.40 17.23 7.41
CA THR A 73 -0.26 17.53 6.52
C THR A 73 0.39 16.27 5.98
N HIS A 74 0.45 15.20 6.77
CA HIS A 74 0.97 13.93 6.30
C HIS A 74 -0.05 13.15 5.44
N SER A 75 -1.35 13.29 5.69
CA SER A 75 -2.39 12.64 4.90
C SER A 75 -2.50 13.15 3.46
N THR A 76 -2.11 14.40 3.19
CA THR A 76 -2.09 14.96 1.83
C THR A 76 -0.92 14.45 0.99
N ASN A 77 0.14 13.93 1.63
CA ASN A 77 1.29 13.30 0.98
C ASN A 77 1.11 11.77 0.82
N TYR A 78 -0.14 11.29 0.82
CA TYR A 78 -0.41 9.95 0.33
C TYR A 78 -0.21 9.99 -1.19
N ASP A 79 1.01 9.71 -1.64
CA ASP A 79 1.28 9.43 -3.04
C ASP A 79 0.32 8.29 -3.44
N PRO A 80 -0.71 8.57 -4.25
CA PRO A 80 -1.61 7.51 -4.67
C PRO A 80 -0.73 6.55 -5.45
N LYS A 81 -0.64 5.29 -4.96
CA LYS A 81 0.09 4.23 -5.65
C LYS A 81 -0.23 4.35 -7.14
N PRO A 82 0.80 4.41 -8.01
CA PRO A 82 0.59 4.72 -9.42
C PRO A 82 -0.46 3.76 -9.98
N LYS A 83 -1.58 4.32 -10.45
CA LYS A 83 -2.68 3.52 -10.99
C LYS A 83 -2.16 2.77 -12.21
N LYS A 84 -2.16 1.44 -12.15
CA LYS A 84 -1.71 0.55 -13.24
C LYS A 84 -2.61 0.59 -14.47
N ILE A 85 -3.83 1.10 -14.33
CA ILE A 85 -4.88 1.09 -15.35
C ILE A 85 -5.37 2.52 -15.54
N SER A 86 -5.45 2.95 -16.79
CA SER A 86 -5.92 4.28 -17.18
C SER A 86 -7.41 4.47 -16.90
N GLU A 87 -7.82 5.72 -16.69
CA GLU A 87 -9.22 6.10 -16.51
C GLU A 87 -10.09 5.71 -17.70
N ARG A 88 -9.52 5.77 -18.91
CA ARG A 88 -10.17 5.31 -20.15
C ARG A 88 -10.52 3.83 -20.08
N SER A 89 -9.56 2.99 -19.68
CA SER A 89 -9.74 1.54 -19.53
C SER A 89 -10.79 1.22 -18.46
N ILE A 90 -10.80 1.98 -17.36
CA ILE A 90 -11.82 1.87 -16.30
C ILE A 90 -13.21 2.21 -16.85
N ALA A 91 -13.35 3.29 -17.64
CA ALA A 91 -14.63 3.67 -18.23
C ALA A 91 -15.18 2.57 -19.16
N LEU A 92 -14.32 1.94 -19.96
CA LEU A 92 -14.69 0.83 -20.84
C LEU A 92 -15.13 -0.41 -20.06
N ILE A 93 -14.43 -0.73 -18.97
CA ILE A 93 -14.80 -1.83 -18.06
C ILE A 93 -16.18 -1.55 -17.44
N LYS A 94 -16.43 -0.33 -16.98
CA LYS A 94 -17.75 0.07 -16.45
C LYS A 94 -18.85 -0.07 -17.51
N ARG A 95 -18.60 0.39 -18.73
CA ARG A 95 -19.54 0.23 -19.85
C ARG A 95 -19.86 -1.25 -20.13
N ARG A 96 -18.83 -2.11 -20.16
CA ARG A 96 -19.00 -3.56 -20.29
C ARG A 96 -19.89 -4.13 -19.17
N GLN A 97 -19.65 -3.73 -17.93
CA GLN A 97 -20.44 -4.19 -16.78
C GLN A 97 -21.91 -3.77 -16.89
N ILE A 98 -22.18 -2.52 -17.32
CA ILE A 98 -23.54 -2.04 -17.55
C ILE A 98 -24.27 -2.94 -18.56
N ILE A 99 -23.65 -3.22 -19.72
CA ILE A 99 -24.25 -4.07 -20.75
C ILE A 99 -24.42 -5.51 -20.25
N GLN A 100 -23.45 -6.06 -19.51
CA GLN A 100 -23.56 -7.41 -18.96
C GLN A 100 -24.77 -7.57 -18.04
N ARG A 101 -25.03 -6.57 -17.19
CA ARG A 101 -26.14 -6.56 -16.22
C ARG A 101 -27.52 -6.44 -16.86
N THR A 102 -27.62 -5.97 -18.10
CA THR A 102 -28.92 -5.94 -18.79
C THR A 102 -29.42 -7.35 -19.10
N LYS A 103 -30.65 -7.67 -18.69
CA LYS A 103 -31.24 -9.01 -18.85
C LYS A 103 -31.46 -9.36 -20.32
N PHE A 104 -32.24 -8.53 -21.03
CA PHE A 104 -32.51 -8.70 -22.46
C PHE A 104 -31.58 -7.80 -23.28
N LYS A 105 -30.76 -8.41 -24.13
CA LYS A 105 -29.73 -7.73 -24.91
C LYS A 105 -30.12 -7.69 -26.39
N THR A 106 -30.24 -6.49 -26.94
CA THR A 106 -30.41 -6.28 -28.38
C THR A 106 -29.20 -6.79 -29.16
N ARG A 107 -29.36 -7.13 -30.45
CA ARG A 107 -28.25 -7.57 -31.31
C ARG A 107 -27.08 -6.57 -31.31
N SER A 108 -27.38 -5.27 -31.33
CA SER A 108 -26.39 -4.20 -31.21
C SER A 108 -25.57 -4.30 -29.92
N MET A 109 -26.23 -4.48 -28.77
CA MET A 109 -25.55 -4.62 -27.47
C MET A 109 -24.67 -5.88 -27.38
N LYS A 110 -25.08 -6.98 -28.03
CA LYS A 110 -24.25 -8.20 -28.11
C LYS A 110 -22.98 -7.94 -28.95
N ASN A 111 -23.08 -7.17 -30.03
CA ASN A 111 -21.94 -6.78 -30.85
C ASN A 111 -21.02 -5.81 -30.11
N GLU A 112 -21.59 -4.80 -29.44
CA GLU A 112 -20.86 -3.86 -28.58
C GLU A 112 -20.09 -4.62 -27.49
N LEU A 113 -20.72 -5.59 -26.83
CA LEU A 113 -20.07 -6.39 -25.80
C LEU A 113 -18.84 -7.15 -26.34
N LYS A 114 -18.96 -7.78 -27.51
CA LYS A 114 -17.83 -8.45 -28.18
C LYS A 114 -16.70 -7.47 -28.49
N ALA A 115 -17.03 -6.29 -29.00
CA ALA A 115 -16.04 -5.24 -29.28
C ALA A 115 -15.35 -4.76 -27.99
N LEU A 116 -16.12 -4.53 -26.92
CA LEU A 116 -15.60 -4.09 -25.63
C LEU A 116 -14.61 -5.10 -25.04
N TYR A 117 -14.85 -6.41 -25.12
CA TYR A 117 -13.89 -7.41 -24.63
C TYR A 117 -12.52 -7.28 -25.31
N LYS A 118 -12.51 -7.20 -26.65
CA LYS A 118 -11.28 -7.05 -27.44
C LYS A 118 -10.57 -5.74 -27.12
N LEU A 119 -11.35 -4.65 -27.08
CA LEU A 119 -10.84 -3.30 -26.89
C LEU A 119 -10.28 -3.08 -25.48
N ILE A 120 -10.98 -3.57 -24.44
CA ILE A 120 -10.50 -3.54 -23.05
C ILE A 120 -9.20 -4.34 -22.91
N SER A 121 -9.12 -5.54 -23.48
CA SER A 121 -7.89 -6.35 -23.41
C SER A 121 -6.69 -5.64 -24.04
N LYS A 122 -6.90 -5.01 -25.20
CA LYS A 122 -5.88 -4.20 -25.88
C LYS A 122 -5.41 -3.04 -25.01
N HIS A 123 -6.35 -2.26 -24.45
CA HIS A 123 -6.02 -1.11 -23.62
C HIS A 123 -5.34 -1.49 -22.30
N ILE A 124 -5.78 -2.54 -21.61
CA ILE A 124 -5.12 -3.02 -20.39
C ILE A 124 -3.66 -3.41 -20.66
N ARG A 125 -3.41 -4.07 -21.81
CA ARG A 125 -2.05 -4.43 -22.21
C ARG A 125 -1.19 -3.19 -22.44
N GLN A 126 -1.74 -2.18 -23.11
CA GLN A 126 -1.06 -0.91 -23.36
C GLN A 126 -0.76 -0.16 -22.05
N ASP A 127 -1.76 -0.01 -21.19
CA ASP A 127 -1.61 0.63 -19.87
C ASP A 127 -0.49 -0.04 -19.05
N TYR A 128 -0.40 -1.38 -19.09
CA TYR A 128 0.64 -2.11 -18.37
C TYR A 128 2.05 -1.88 -18.95
N ILE A 129 2.17 -1.80 -20.28
CA ILE A 129 3.43 -1.49 -20.96
C ILE A 129 3.89 -0.08 -20.58
N GLU A 130 2.99 0.91 -20.63
CA GLU A 130 3.27 2.29 -20.25
C GLU A 130 3.66 2.41 -18.78
N TYR A 131 2.90 1.78 -17.87
CA TYR A 131 3.22 1.71 -16.45
C TYR A 131 4.63 1.15 -16.21
N ARG A 132 4.97 0.03 -16.87
CA ARG A 132 6.30 -0.59 -16.74
C ARG A 132 7.41 0.31 -17.26
N LYS A 133 7.17 0.97 -18.40
CA LYS A 133 8.11 1.93 -18.99
C LYS A 133 8.36 3.11 -18.03
N ASN A 134 7.30 3.68 -17.46
CA ASN A 134 7.40 4.80 -16.53
C ASN A 134 8.18 4.45 -15.26
N ILE A 135 7.99 3.24 -14.70
CA ILE A 135 8.77 2.78 -13.55
C ILE A 135 10.25 2.65 -13.89
N LEU A 136 10.56 2.04 -15.04
CA LEU A 136 11.94 1.88 -15.49
C LEU A 136 12.60 3.25 -15.70
N GLN A 137 11.92 4.16 -16.39
CA GLN A 137 12.39 5.51 -16.65
C GLN A 137 12.65 6.28 -15.34
N ARG A 138 11.67 6.30 -14.43
CA ARG A 138 11.81 6.97 -13.12
C ARG A 138 13.01 6.48 -12.33
N HIS A 139 13.21 5.16 -12.24
CA HIS A 139 14.34 4.59 -11.49
C HIS A 139 15.69 4.82 -12.18
N LEU A 140 15.69 4.85 -13.51
CA LEU A 140 16.88 5.17 -14.30
C LEU A 140 17.29 6.63 -14.09
N GLU A 141 16.34 7.57 -14.14
CA GLU A 141 16.56 9.01 -13.91
C GLU A 141 16.94 9.31 -12.45
N THR A 142 16.27 8.69 -11.48
CA THR A 142 16.46 9.02 -10.06
C THR A 142 17.70 8.35 -9.46
N THR A 143 17.96 7.08 -9.80
CA THR A 143 18.99 6.26 -9.12
C THR A 143 19.92 5.52 -10.06
N GLY A 144 19.67 5.52 -11.38
CA GLY A 144 20.37 4.69 -12.35
C GLY A 144 20.21 3.17 -12.15
N SER A 145 19.35 2.72 -11.22
CA SER A 145 19.34 1.33 -10.77
C SER A 145 18.18 0.52 -11.36
N ILE A 146 18.51 -0.31 -12.35
CA ILE A 146 17.56 -1.28 -12.93
C ILE A 146 17.09 -2.31 -11.90
N LYS A 147 17.97 -2.69 -10.95
CA LYS A 147 17.64 -3.64 -9.89
C LYS A 147 16.50 -3.13 -8.99
N LYS A 148 16.52 -1.83 -8.65
CA LYS A 148 15.44 -1.20 -7.87
C LYS A 148 14.12 -1.19 -8.65
N ALA A 149 14.17 -0.86 -9.94
CA ALA A 149 13.00 -0.91 -10.82
C ALA A 149 12.38 -2.32 -10.91
N ARG A 150 13.21 -3.34 -11.12
CA ARG A 150 12.76 -4.74 -11.17
C ARG A 150 12.12 -5.18 -9.86
N LYS A 151 12.70 -4.79 -8.72
CA LYS A 151 12.16 -5.10 -7.40
C LYS A 151 10.74 -4.53 -7.23
N GLU A 152 10.51 -3.28 -7.62
CA GLU A 152 9.18 -2.65 -7.54
C GLU A 152 8.16 -3.27 -8.51
N LEU A 153 8.60 -3.71 -9.69
CA LEU A 153 7.73 -4.44 -10.61
C LEU A 153 7.34 -5.82 -10.08
N GLN A 154 8.21 -6.45 -9.28
CA GLN A 154 8.06 -7.83 -8.79
C GLN A 154 7.46 -7.93 -7.38
N THR A 155 7.36 -6.85 -6.61
CA THR A 155 6.88 -6.86 -5.21
C THR A 155 5.48 -7.40 -4.98
N HIS A 156 4.71 -7.65 -6.04
CA HIS A 156 3.37 -8.26 -5.98
C HIS A 156 3.28 -9.63 -6.65
N SER A 157 4.40 -10.18 -7.13
CA SER A 157 4.46 -11.58 -7.58
C SER A 157 4.50 -12.45 -6.34
N THR A 158 3.52 -13.32 -6.17
CA THR A 158 3.66 -14.45 -5.24
C THR A 158 4.87 -15.26 -5.70
N TRP A 159 5.80 -15.54 -4.76
CA TRP A 159 7.00 -16.34 -5.06
C TRP A 159 6.65 -17.77 -5.52
N ILE A 160 5.46 -18.25 -5.15
CA ILE A 160 4.87 -19.52 -5.59
C ILE A 160 3.43 -19.24 -6.05
N ASP A 161 3.11 -19.57 -7.30
CA ASP A 161 1.74 -19.56 -7.80
C ASP A 161 0.94 -20.69 -7.11
N GLY A 162 -0.24 -20.36 -6.58
CA GLY A 162 -1.14 -21.34 -5.92
C GLY A 162 -0.99 -21.48 -4.41
N LEU A 163 -0.31 -20.55 -3.73
CA LEU A 163 -0.35 -20.45 -2.27
C LEU A 163 -1.62 -19.68 -1.83
N ASP A 164 -2.76 -20.36 -1.80
CA ASP A 164 -4.08 -19.74 -1.57
C ASP A 164 -4.29 -19.15 -0.16
N ASN A 165 -3.33 -19.35 0.76
CA ASN A 165 -3.47 -18.99 2.18
C ASN A 165 -2.39 -18.01 2.68
N LEU A 166 -2.22 -16.88 1.98
CA LEU A 166 -1.41 -15.76 2.49
C LEU A 166 -2.02 -15.22 3.80
N GLY A 167 -1.42 -15.59 4.94
CA GLY A 167 -1.70 -15.01 6.25
C GLY A 167 -2.43 -15.90 7.27
N LYS A 168 -2.73 -17.16 6.97
CA LYS A 168 -3.31 -18.10 7.94
C LYS A 168 -2.21 -18.95 8.58
N THR A 169 -2.03 -18.82 9.88
CA THR A 169 -1.20 -19.74 10.68
C THR A 169 -2.00 -21.02 10.95
N ALA A 170 -1.65 -22.12 10.29
CA ALA A 170 -2.12 -23.45 10.70
C ALA A 170 -1.44 -23.83 12.01
N LEU A 171 -2.22 -24.20 13.02
CA LEU A 171 -1.70 -24.59 14.34
C LEU A 171 -1.67 -26.12 14.48
N ASN A 172 -2.48 -26.83 13.70
CA ASN A 172 -2.64 -28.27 13.81
C ASN A 172 -2.06 -29.02 12.59
N ARG A 173 -1.53 -30.23 12.81
CA ARG A 173 -0.91 -31.07 11.77
C ARG A 173 -1.84 -31.34 10.58
N ASN A 174 -3.11 -31.60 10.85
CA ASN A 174 -4.10 -31.83 9.80
C ASN A 174 -4.37 -30.57 8.96
N GLU A 175 -4.31 -29.39 9.58
CA GLU A 175 -4.45 -28.11 8.87
C GLU A 175 -3.24 -27.85 7.98
N ILE A 176 -2.03 -28.18 8.45
CA ILE A 176 -0.78 -28.06 7.67
C ILE A 176 -0.80 -28.99 6.45
N LEU A 177 -1.24 -30.24 6.63
CA LEU A 177 -1.34 -31.21 5.54
C LEU A 177 -2.41 -30.82 4.51
N ASN A 178 -3.53 -30.25 4.96
CA ASN A 178 -4.59 -29.75 4.08
C ASN A 178 -4.24 -28.41 3.41
N MET A 179 -3.34 -27.62 4.01
CA MET A 179 -2.78 -26.39 3.42
C MET A 179 -1.73 -26.65 2.35
N GLN A 180 -1.33 -27.91 2.12
CA GLN A 180 -0.27 -28.20 1.15
C GLN A 180 -0.61 -27.56 -0.21
N PRO A 181 0.32 -26.74 -0.75
CA PRO A 181 0.11 -26.08 -2.03
C PRO A 181 -0.20 -27.12 -3.10
N ASN A 182 -1.15 -26.85 -3.99
CA ASN A 182 -1.38 -27.74 -5.15
C ASN A 182 -0.09 -28.00 -5.93
N PHE A 183 0.86 -27.05 -5.89
CA PHE A 183 2.23 -27.21 -6.39
C PHE A 183 2.91 -28.49 -5.90
N THR A 184 2.89 -28.83 -4.60
CA THR A 184 3.57 -30.04 -4.10
C THR A 184 2.89 -31.32 -4.54
N ARG A 185 1.56 -31.33 -4.72
CA ARG A 185 0.88 -32.47 -5.36
C ARG A 185 1.40 -32.64 -6.78
N THR A 186 1.40 -31.58 -7.59
CA THR A 186 1.86 -31.63 -8.98
C THR A 186 3.34 -32.03 -9.10
N CYS A 187 4.21 -31.61 -8.18
CA CYS A 187 5.62 -32.00 -8.17
C CYS A 187 5.86 -33.46 -7.71
N MET A 188 4.98 -34.00 -6.86
CA MET A 188 5.11 -35.35 -6.29
C MET A 188 4.39 -36.41 -7.15
N THR A 189 3.30 -36.03 -7.82
CA THR A 189 2.63 -36.85 -8.84
C THR A 189 3.28 -36.58 -10.20
N GLY A 190 4.55 -36.95 -10.34
CA GLY A 190 5.14 -37.10 -11.66
C GLY A 190 4.46 -38.27 -12.35
N GLN A 191 3.36 -38.02 -13.08
CA GLN A 191 2.85 -38.87 -14.16
C GLN A 191 1.75 -38.15 -14.96
N ASP A 192 2.12 -37.91 -16.23
CA ASP A 192 1.33 -38.10 -17.45
C ASP A 192 -0.01 -37.37 -17.63
N TYR A 193 0.05 -36.26 -18.36
CA TYR A 193 -0.94 -36.00 -19.41
C TYR A 193 -0.23 -35.64 -20.72
N GLN A 194 -0.49 -36.49 -21.70
CA GLN A 194 -0.08 -36.45 -23.09
C GLN A 194 -0.42 -35.11 -23.77
N THR A 195 0.51 -34.63 -24.61
CA THR A 195 0.27 -34.49 -26.06
C THR A 195 1.53 -34.93 -26.79
#